data_AF-A0A2H0XXD0-F1
#
_entry.id   AF-A0A2H0XXD0-F1
#
_cell.length_a   1.000
_cell.length_b   1.000
_cell.length_c   1.000
_cell.angle_alpha   90.00
_cell.angle_beta   90.00
_cell.angle_gamma   90.00
#
_symmetry.space_group_name_H-M   'P 1'
#
loop_
_entity.id
_entity.type
_entity.pdbx_description
1 polymer ?
#
loop_
_entity_poly.entity_id
_entity_poly.type
_entity_poly.pdbx_seq_one_letter_code
_entity_poly.pdbx_strand_id
1 'polypeptide(L)'
;MNKNAILIGVAGGTGSGKTSMAKNIVRDFDPRQVVIIEQDSYYHDLSQIPMDARSHHNFDHPESYDFDLLKNQMKSILNGEHVKVPIYDYKTHTRSAETISVHGQKIIVLEGIMVLFDPDL
;
A
#
# COMPACT_ATOMS: atom_id res chain seq x y z
N MET A 1 21.73 -5.22 -15.71
CA MET A 1 20.61 -4.88 -14.81
C MET A 1 19.43 -5.75 -15.22
N ASN A 2 19.11 -6.82 -14.48
CA ASN A 2 17.87 -7.56 -14.71
C ASN A 2 16.73 -6.85 -13.98
N LYS A 3 16.25 -5.76 -14.59
CA LYS A 3 14.93 -5.19 -14.31
C LYS A 3 13.90 -6.22 -14.75
N ASN A 4 12.97 -6.62 -13.88
CA ASN A 4 11.68 -7.21 -14.24
C ASN A 4 10.85 -7.43 -12.97
N ALA A 5 10.74 -6.39 -12.14
CA ALA A 5 9.66 -6.34 -11.15
C ALA A 5 8.40 -5.86 -11.86
N ILE A 6 7.25 -6.49 -11.56
CA ILE A 6 5.95 -6.18 -12.13
C ILE A 6 5.08 -5.62 -11.02
N LEU A 7 4.52 -4.43 -11.24
CA LEU A 7 3.48 -3.86 -10.39
C LEU A 7 2.11 -4.22 -10.97
N ILE A 8 1.24 -4.79 -10.13
CA ILE A 8 -0.14 -5.13 -10.45
C ILE A 8 -1.04 -4.28 -9.54
N GLY A 9 -1.73 -3.30 -10.13
CA GLY A 9 -2.74 -2.51 -9.42
C GLY A 9 -4.10 -3.19 -9.39
N VAL A 10 -4.69 -3.34 -8.21
CA VAL A 10 -6.03 -3.91 -8.01
C VAL A 10 -6.92 -2.87 -7.33
N ALA A 11 -7.76 -2.19 -8.12
CA ALA A 11 -8.67 -1.16 -7.64
C ALA A 11 -10.12 -1.63 -7.52
N GLY A 12 -10.89 -0.97 -6.65
CA GLY A 12 -12.33 -1.21 -6.48
C GLY A 12 -12.83 -0.86 -5.07
N GLY A 13 -14.15 -0.71 -4.92
CA GLY A 13 -14.76 -0.33 -3.63
C GLY A 13 -14.52 -1.32 -2.49
N THR A 14 -14.78 -0.88 -1.25
CA THR A 14 -14.73 -1.76 -0.07
C THR A 14 -15.70 -2.94 -0.22
N GLY A 15 -15.26 -4.13 0.15
CA GLY A 15 -16.06 -5.35 0.02
C GLY A 15 -16.17 -5.95 -1.39
N SER A 16 -15.53 -5.37 -2.41
CA SER A 16 -15.59 -5.89 -3.80
C SER A 16 -14.77 -7.15 -4.06
N GLY A 17 -13.98 -7.62 -3.07
CA GLY A 17 -13.16 -8.82 -3.19
C GLY A 17 -11.70 -8.61 -3.63
N LYS A 18 -11.21 -7.36 -3.68
CA LYS A 18 -9.81 -7.03 -4.04
C LYS A 18 -8.77 -7.87 -3.30
N THR A 19 -8.81 -7.87 -1.97
CA THR A 19 -7.84 -8.58 -1.14
C THR A 19 -7.90 -10.09 -1.38
N SER A 20 -9.11 -10.66 -1.60
CA SER A 20 -9.26 -12.07 -1.97
C SER A 20 -8.67 -12.36 -3.35
N MET A 21 -8.88 -11.48 -4.33
CA MET A 21 -8.28 -11.59 -5.65
C MET A 21 -6.75 -11.49 -5.57
N ALA A 22 -6.21 -10.51 -4.85
CA ALA A 22 -4.77 -10.34 -4.62
C ALA A 22 -4.16 -11.60 -3.99
N LYS A 23 -4.77 -12.14 -2.93
CA LYS A 23 -4.34 -13.41 -2.30
C LYS A 23 -4.37 -14.58 -3.28
N ASN A 24 -5.36 -14.65 -4.16
CA ASN A 24 -5.44 -15.70 -5.19
C ASN A 24 -4.36 -15.54 -6.27
N ILE A 25 -4.03 -14.29 -6.67
CA ILE A 25 -2.95 -14.02 -7.64
C ILE A 25 -1.62 -14.54 -7.10
N VAL A 26 -1.31 -14.26 -5.84
CA VAL A 26 0.01 -14.55 -5.28
C VAL A 26 0.17 -16.00 -4.79
N ARG A 27 -0.94 -16.75 -4.66
CA ARG A 27 -0.99 -18.07 -4.00
C ARG A 27 -0.02 -19.09 -4.61
N ASP A 28 0.15 -19.05 -5.92
CA ASP A 28 0.92 -20.06 -6.66
C ASP A 28 2.39 -19.63 -6.87
N PHE A 29 2.78 -18.45 -6.37
CA PHE A 29 4.14 -17.93 -6.44
C PHE A 29 4.95 -18.27 -5.17
N ASP A 30 6.28 -18.30 -5.30
CA ASP A 30 7.17 -18.35 -4.14
C ASP A 30 6.93 -17.08 -3.28
N PRO A 31 6.58 -17.21 -1.98
CA PRO A 31 6.33 -16.06 -1.10
C PRO A 31 7.49 -15.06 -1.01
N ARG A 32 8.72 -15.48 -1.35
CA ARG A 32 9.90 -14.60 -1.40
C ARG A 32 9.95 -13.75 -2.66
N GLN A 33 9.20 -14.11 -3.70
CA GLN A 33 9.18 -13.42 -4.98
C GLN A 33 7.99 -12.49 -5.15
N VAL A 34 7.03 -12.52 -4.22
CA VAL A 34 5.78 -11.78 -4.33
C VAL A 34 5.43 -11.06 -3.03
N VAL A 35 4.82 -9.89 -3.13
CA VAL A 35 4.32 -9.14 -1.99
C VAL A 35 2.97 -8.51 -2.33
N ILE A 36 2.06 -8.50 -1.37
CA ILE A 36 0.84 -7.70 -1.42
C ILE A 36 1.07 -6.47 -0.54
N ILE A 37 0.76 -5.30 -1.07
CA ILE A 37 0.85 -4.01 -0.39
C ILE A 37 -0.56 -3.40 -0.43
N GLU A 38 -1.09 -3.10 0.75
CA GLU A 38 -2.39 -2.44 0.91
C GLU A 38 -2.20 -0.92 0.80
N GLN A 39 -3.01 -0.24 0.00
CA GLN A 39 -2.95 1.22 -0.15
C GLN A 39 -3.16 1.93 1.18
N ASP A 40 -3.99 1.36 2.05
CA ASP A 40 -4.35 1.88 3.36
C ASP A 40 -3.14 2.00 4.30
N SER A 41 -2.06 1.25 4.07
CA SER A 41 -0.77 1.47 4.75
C SER A 41 -0.27 2.92 4.59
N TYR A 42 -0.64 3.58 3.49
CA TYR A 42 -0.19 4.91 3.12
C TYR A 42 -1.17 6.02 3.50
N TYR A 43 -2.19 5.77 4.31
CA TYR A 43 -2.91 6.87 4.94
C TYR A 43 -1.94 7.80 5.69
N HIS A 44 -2.25 9.10 5.71
CA HIS A 44 -1.48 10.06 6.49
C HIS A 44 -1.54 9.73 7.99
N ASP A 45 -0.42 9.95 8.69
CA ASP A 45 -0.39 9.81 10.14
C ASP A 45 -1.16 10.96 10.79
N LEU A 46 -2.27 10.64 11.47
CA LEU A 46 -3.09 11.63 12.16
C LEU A 46 -2.69 11.82 13.63
N SER A 47 -1.49 11.37 14.03
CA SER A 47 -0.99 11.48 15.42
C SER A 47 -1.05 12.90 16.00
N GLN A 48 -1.00 13.93 15.15
CA GLN A 48 -1.08 15.34 15.53
C GLN A 48 -2.51 15.85 15.75
N ILE A 49 -3.51 15.07 15.36
CA ILE A 49 -4.93 15.41 15.49
C ILE A 49 -5.48 14.74 16.77
N PRO A 50 -6.39 15.36 17.54
CA PRO A 50 -7.09 14.68 18.64
C PRO A 50 -7.92 13.47 18.18
N MET A 51 -8.00 12.41 18.99
CA MET A 51 -8.63 11.13 18.61
C MET A 51 -10.11 11.27 18.22
N ASP A 52 -10.85 12.14 18.90
CA ASP A 52 -12.25 12.47 18.57
C ASP A 52 -12.36 13.01 17.14
N ALA A 53 -11.48 13.95 16.77
CA ALA A 53 -11.45 14.49 15.41
C ALA A 53 -10.95 13.47 14.37
N ARG A 54 -10.01 12.57 14.72
CA ARG A 54 -9.56 11.50 13.82
C ARG A 54 -10.70 10.57 13.39
N SER A 55 -11.61 10.26 14.31
CA SER A 55 -12.72 9.32 14.04
C SER A 55 -13.73 9.84 13.02
N HIS A 56 -13.72 11.15 12.76
CA HIS A 56 -14.53 11.81 11.74
C HIS A 56 -13.79 12.03 10.41
N HIS A 57 -12.56 11.54 10.27
CA HIS A 57 -11.78 11.67 9.05
C HIS A 57 -12.38 10.83 7.91
N ASN A 58 -12.47 11.40 6.72
CA ASN A 58 -12.94 10.69 5.53
C ASN A 58 -11.77 9.95 4.86
N PHE A 59 -11.60 8.67 5.19
CA PHE A 59 -10.55 7.83 4.60
C PHE A 59 -10.78 7.53 3.10
N ASP A 60 -12.00 7.68 2.60
CA ASP A 60 -12.34 7.49 1.18
C ASP A 60 -12.11 8.76 0.34
N HIS A 61 -11.38 9.76 0.84
CA HIS A 61 -10.98 10.95 0.09
C HIS A 61 -9.53 10.82 -0.38
N PRO A 62 -9.14 11.23 -1.60
CA PRO A 62 -7.75 11.12 -2.06
C PRO A 62 -6.73 11.78 -1.12
N GLU A 63 -7.09 12.89 -0.49
CA GLU A 63 -6.22 13.60 0.48
C GLU A 63 -5.97 12.82 1.78
N SER A 64 -6.64 11.70 2.02
CA SER A 64 -6.32 10.83 3.16
C SER A 64 -5.01 10.07 2.95
N TYR A 65 -4.55 9.94 1.69
CA TYR A 65 -3.39 9.15 1.30
C TYR A 65 -2.15 10.01 1.02
N ASP A 66 -1.01 9.50 1.48
CA ASP A 66 0.33 9.99 1.16
C ASP A 66 0.79 9.38 -0.17
N PHE A 67 0.20 9.86 -1.27
CA PHE A 67 0.50 9.37 -2.62
C PHE A 67 1.97 9.57 -3.00
N ASP A 68 2.62 10.62 -2.51
CA ASP A 68 4.04 10.86 -2.78
C ASP A 68 4.92 9.78 -2.15
N LEU A 69 4.68 9.41 -0.89
CA LEU A 69 5.36 8.28 -0.27
C LEU A 69 5.08 6.97 -1.01
N LEU A 70 3.81 6.69 -1.34
CA LEU A 70 3.42 5.49 -2.07
C LEU A 70 4.17 5.38 -3.41
N LYS A 71 4.12 6.43 -4.24
CA LYS A 71 4.78 6.47 -5.55
C LYS A 71 6.29 6.28 -5.44
N ASN A 72 6.93 6.99 -4.52
CA ASN A 72 8.37 6.90 -4.33
C ASN A 72 8.77 5.49 -3.88
N GLN A 73 8.02 4.90 -2.95
CA GLN A 73 8.28 3.54 -2.49
C GLN A 73 8.03 2.49 -3.58
N MET A 74 6.98 2.61 -4.40
CA MET A 74 6.75 1.69 -5.52
C MET A 74 7.86 1.78 -6.56
N LYS A 75 8.30 3.00 -6.90
CA LYS A 75 9.42 3.23 -7.83
C LYS A 75 10.72 2.62 -7.29
N SER A 76 11.03 2.81 -6.00
CA SER A 76 12.18 2.21 -5.34
C SER A 76 12.13 0.67 -5.39
N ILE A 77 11.01 0.06 -5.01
CA ILE A 77 10.85 -1.40 -5.05
C ILE A 77 11.02 -1.93 -6.48
N LEU A 78 10.43 -1.27 -7.48
CA LEU A 78 10.56 -1.64 -8.90
C LEU A 78 12.00 -1.53 -9.42
N ASN A 79 12.81 -0.66 -8.83
CA ASN A 79 14.24 -0.54 -9.09
C ASN A 79 15.11 -1.52 -8.29
N GLY A 80 14.50 -2.38 -7.47
CA GLY A 80 15.19 -3.37 -6.65
C GLY A 80 15.76 -2.79 -5.34
N GLU A 81 15.33 -1.59 -4.95
CA GLU A 81 15.76 -0.97 -3.71
C GLU A 81 14.97 -1.53 -2.52
N HIS A 82 15.55 -1.38 -1.33
CA HIS A 82 14.93 -1.80 -0.09
C HIS A 82 14.01 -0.71 0.45
N VAL A 83 12.77 -1.07 0.75
CA VAL A 83 11.73 -0.14 1.23
C VAL A 83 11.13 -0.62 2.55
N LYS A 84 10.76 0.34 3.39
CA LYS A 84 10.01 0.14 4.62
C LYS A 84 8.57 0.62 4.42
N VAL A 85 7.68 -0.32 4.11
CA VAL A 85 6.26 -0.04 3.92
C VAL A 85 5.63 0.25 5.29
N PRO A 86 4.92 1.38 5.46
CA PRO A 86 4.26 1.71 6.72
C PRO A 86 3.19 0.66 7.09
N ILE A 87 2.95 0.50 8.39
CA ILE A 87 1.80 -0.22 8.92
C ILE A 87 0.84 0.81 9.49
N TYR A 88 -0.40 0.80 9.05
CA TYR A 88 -1.43 1.72 9.55
C TYR A 88 -2.27 1.04 10.64
N ASP A 89 -2.44 1.72 11.77
CA ASP A 89 -3.27 1.25 12.88
C ASP A 89 -4.66 1.91 12.82
N TYR A 90 -5.64 1.14 12.38
CA TYR A 90 -7.03 1.55 12.27
C TYR A 90 -7.69 1.88 13.62
N LYS A 91 -7.18 1.37 14.75
CA LYS A 91 -7.76 1.66 16.07
C LYS A 91 -7.40 3.05 16.56
N THR A 92 -6.22 3.53 16.20
CA THR A 92 -5.69 4.84 16.63
C THR A 92 -5.73 5.88 15.51
N HIS A 93 -5.99 5.45 14.27
CA HIS A 93 -5.90 6.24 13.05
C HIS A 93 -4.52 6.89 12.90
N THR A 94 -3.45 6.09 13.08
CA THR A 94 -2.06 6.55 12.99
C THR A 94 -1.17 5.54 12.30
N ARG A 95 0.02 5.97 11.87
CA ARG A 95 1.07 5.05 11.43
C ARG A 95 1.76 4.44 12.64
N SER A 96 1.95 3.12 12.61
CA SER A 96 2.77 2.41 13.58
C SER A 96 4.24 2.83 13.46
N ALA A 97 5.00 2.70 14.55
CA ALA A 97 6.46 2.78 14.52
C ALA A 97 7.10 1.59 13.78
N GLU A 98 6.34 0.50 13.62
CA GLU A 98 6.76 -0.68 12.88
C GLU A 98 6.47 -0.55 11.38
N THR A 99 7.28 -1.22 10.57
CA THR A 99 7.20 -1.22 9.11
C THR A 99 7.44 -2.62 8.56
N ILE A 100 6.87 -2.91 7.38
CA ILE A 100 7.15 -4.14 6.64
C ILE A 100 8.35 -3.89 5.70
N SER A 101 9.39 -4.71 5.83
CA SER A 101 10.55 -4.70 4.94
C SER A 101 10.21 -5.34 3.60
N VAL A 102 10.39 -4.62 2.51
CA VAL A 102 10.18 -5.10 1.14
C VAL A 102 11.46 -4.89 0.33
N HIS A 103 11.97 -5.98 -0.26
CA HIS A 103 13.16 -5.97 -1.11
C HIS A 103 13.27 -7.29 -1.90
N GLY A 104 13.59 -7.18 -3.19
CA GLY A 104 13.89 -8.32 -4.05
C GLY A 104 12.69 -9.07 -4.60
N GLN A 105 11.46 -8.62 -4.32
CA GLN A 105 10.25 -9.18 -4.91
C GLN A 105 10.16 -8.85 -6.40
N LYS A 106 9.68 -9.83 -7.17
CA LYS A 106 9.47 -9.73 -8.62
C LYS A 106 8.04 -9.33 -8.96
N ILE A 107 7.08 -9.62 -8.07
CA ILE A 107 5.67 -9.28 -8.26
C ILE A 107 5.22 -8.48 -7.05
N ILE A 108 4.73 -7.28 -7.32
CA ILE A 108 4.17 -6.38 -6.32
C ILE A 108 2.69 -6.22 -6.67
N VAL A 109 1.82 -6.68 -5.77
CA VAL A 109 0.37 -6.46 -5.91
C VAL A 109 0.01 -5.29 -5.00
N LEU A 110 -0.35 -4.16 -5.58
CA LEU A 110 -0.83 -2.99 -4.87
C LEU A 110 -2.35 -2.95 -4.96
N GLU A 111 -3.03 -3.06 -3.82
CA GLU A 111 -4.49 -3.13 -3.76
C GLU A 111 -5.08 -2.03 -2.90
N GLY A 112 -6.22 -1.47 -3.31
CA GLY A 112 -6.88 -0.40 -2.58
C GLY A 112 -8.02 0.24 -3.37
N ILE A 113 -8.73 1.19 -2.77
CA ILE A 113 -9.87 1.84 -3.42
C ILE A 113 -9.44 2.86 -4.49
N MET A 114 -8.22 3.39 -4.40
CA MET A 114 -7.71 4.50 -5.19
C MET A 114 -6.33 4.22 -5.82
N VAL A 115 -5.91 2.96 -5.95
CA VAL A 115 -4.59 2.62 -6.51
C VAL A 115 -4.42 2.97 -8.00
N LEU A 116 -5.49 3.36 -8.68
CA LEU A 116 -5.49 3.86 -10.06
C LEU A 116 -5.94 5.33 -10.16
N PHE A 117 -5.92 6.07 -9.04
CA PHE A 117 -6.35 7.47 -9.00
C PHE A 117 -5.25 8.43 -9.52
N ASP A 118 -4.01 8.24 -9.08
CA ASP A 118 -2.87 9.08 -9.46
C ASP A 118 -2.24 8.55 -10.77
N PRO A 119 -2.16 9.36 -11.85
CA PRO A 119 -1.61 8.93 -13.13
C PRO A 119 -0.08 8.72 -13.13
N ASP A 120 0.64 9.21 -12.11
CA ASP A 120 2.11 9.12 -12.01
C ASP A 120 2.61 7.90 -11.21
N LEU A 121 1.68 7.07 -10.72
CA LEU A 121 1.92 5.79 -10.05
C LEU A 121 2.09 4.65 -11.06
#